data_AF-A0A7Y1X661-F1
#
_entry.id   AF-A0A7Y1X661-F1
#
_cell.length_a   1.000
_cell.length_b   1.000
_cell.length_c   1.000
_cell.angle_alpha   90.00
_cell.angle_beta   90.00
_cell.angle_gamma   90.00
#
_symmetry.space_group_name_H-M   'P 1'
#
loop_
_entity.id
_entity.type
_entity.pdbx_description
1 polymer ?
#
loop_
_entity_poly.entity_id
_entity_poly.type
_entity_poly.pdbx_seq_one_letter_code
_entity_poly.pdbx_strand_id
1 'polypeptide(L)'
;MRAQNGLCYYCQQPMWLQDIKGFCTQFSLAKDMALNLKCTAEHLVARTEGGPDTDDNIVAACHFCNQARHRTEPVLSPDQFCVHVRQELQAGRWHGLRLRNQI
;
A
#
# COMPACT_ATOMS: atom_id res chain seq x y z
N MET A 1 -6.23 -12.41 -5.35
CA MET A 1 -5.74 -11.02 -5.12
C MET A 1 -5.93 -10.14 -6.36
N ARG A 2 -7.18 -9.91 -6.77
CA ARG A 2 -7.56 -8.96 -7.86
C ARG A 2 -8.19 -7.66 -7.32
N ALA A 3 -8.33 -7.53 -6.00
CA ALA A 3 -9.31 -6.61 -5.42
C ALA A 3 -9.03 -5.12 -5.67
N GLN A 4 -7.76 -4.68 -5.72
CA GLN A 4 -7.44 -3.25 -5.78
C GLN A 4 -7.01 -2.72 -7.15
N ASN A 5 -7.23 -3.46 -8.24
CA ASN A 5 -6.84 -3.04 -9.61
C ASN A 5 -5.36 -2.60 -9.74
N GLY A 6 -4.46 -3.23 -8.99
CA GLY A 6 -3.03 -2.87 -8.98
C GLY A 6 -2.69 -1.63 -8.15
N LEU A 7 -3.64 -1.07 -7.39
CA LEU A 7 -3.44 0.07 -6.51
C LEU A 7 -3.30 -0.37 -5.04
N CYS A 8 -2.52 0.37 -4.26
CA CYS A 8 -2.44 0.15 -2.83
C CYS A 8 -3.77 0.49 -2.14
N TYR A 9 -4.26 -0.37 -1.26
CA TYR A 9 -5.47 -0.14 -0.47
C TYR A 9 -5.47 1.21 0.28
N TYR A 10 -4.32 1.60 0.87
CA TYR A 10 -4.21 2.81 1.68
C TYR A 10 -3.95 4.07 0.83
N CYS A 11 -2.80 4.12 0.14
CA CYS A 11 -2.34 5.32 -0.58
C CYS A 11 -2.89 5.43 -2.01
N GLN A 12 -3.59 4.41 -2.52
CA GLN A 12 -4.12 4.34 -3.89
C GLN A 12 -3.07 4.57 -4.99
N GLN A 13 -1.79 4.38 -4.69
CA GLN A 13 -0.72 4.46 -5.68
C GLN A 13 -0.56 3.12 -6.41
N PRO A 14 -0.18 3.13 -7.71
CA PRO A 14 0.18 1.92 -8.45
C PRO A 14 1.24 1.10 -7.74
N MET A 15 1.11 -0.22 -7.84
CA MET A 15 2.04 -1.20 -7.28
C MET A 15 2.54 -2.15 -8.36
N TRP A 16 3.64 -2.84 -8.07
CA TRP A 16 4.17 -3.91 -8.92
C TRP A 16 4.32 -5.21 -8.14
N LEU A 17 4.15 -6.36 -8.80
CA LEU A 17 4.26 -7.67 -8.17
C LEU A 17 5.60 -8.37 -8.47
N GLN A 18 5.99 -8.41 -9.75
CA GLN A 18 7.16 -9.20 -10.19
C GLN A 18 8.14 -8.40 -11.06
N ASP A 19 7.68 -7.36 -11.76
CA ASP A 19 8.52 -6.58 -12.68
C ASP A 19 8.77 -5.16 -12.18
N ILE A 20 9.78 -5.02 -11.31
CA ILE A 20 10.25 -3.70 -10.85
C ILE A 20 10.88 -2.90 -11.99
N LYS A 21 11.51 -3.55 -12.98
CA LYS A 21 12.20 -2.83 -14.06
C LYS A 21 11.21 -2.17 -15.00
N GLY A 22 10.18 -2.91 -15.44
CA GLY A 22 9.08 -2.36 -16.22
C GLY A 22 8.34 -1.26 -15.48
N PHE A 23 8.09 -1.43 -14.18
CA PHE A 23 7.47 -0.40 -13.34
C PHE A 23 8.31 0.88 -13.25
N CYS A 24 9.63 0.75 -13.03
CA CYS A 24 10.55 1.89 -13.04
C CYS A 24 10.54 2.62 -14.39
N THR A 25 10.54 1.89 -15.51
CA THR A 25 10.48 2.47 -16.85
C THR A 25 9.15 3.19 -17.09
N GLN A 26 8.03 2.56 -16.75
CA GLN A 26 6.68 3.11 -16.95
C GLN A 26 6.48 4.43 -16.19
N PHE A 27 6.96 4.49 -14.94
CA PHE A 27 6.76 5.66 -14.08
C PHE A 27 8.00 6.57 -13.97
N SER A 28 9.06 6.30 -14.73
CA SER A 28 10.34 7.02 -14.66
C SER A 28 10.87 7.15 -13.23
N LEU A 29 10.86 6.03 -12.47
CA LEU A 29 11.25 6.00 -11.06
C LEU A 29 12.63 5.40 -10.85
N ALA A 30 13.35 5.93 -9.85
CA ALA A 30 14.50 5.24 -9.29
C ALA A 30 14.07 3.94 -8.61
N LYS A 31 14.93 2.91 -8.69
CA LYS A 31 14.67 1.58 -8.12
C LYS A 31 14.32 1.62 -6.64
N ASP A 32 15.02 2.45 -5.86
CA ASP A 32 14.84 2.55 -4.41
C ASP A 32 13.45 3.11 -4.06
N MET A 33 12.97 4.07 -4.86
CA MET A 33 11.61 4.59 -4.73
C MET A 33 10.57 3.54 -5.13
N ALA A 34 10.82 2.80 -6.22
CA ALA A 34 9.93 1.73 -6.65
C ALA A 34 9.78 0.61 -5.62
N LEU A 35 10.81 0.29 -4.84
CA LEU A 35 10.74 -0.73 -3.77
C LEU A 35 9.63 -0.44 -2.74
N ASN A 36 9.34 0.83 -2.46
CA ASN A 36 8.24 1.22 -1.57
C ASN A 36 6.86 0.82 -2.10
N LEU A 37 6.73 0.69 -3.43
CA LEU A 37 5.50 0.37 -4.14
C LEU A 37 5.36 -1.13 -4.51
N LYS A 38 6.18 -2.01 -3.94
CA LYS A 38 6.01 -3.46 -4.11
C LYS A 38 4.66 -3.89 -3.52
N CYS A 39 3.88 -4.64 -4.30
CA CYS A 39 2.62 -5.23 -3.86
C CYS A 39 2.88 -6.30 -2.78
N THR A 40 2.17 -6.19 -1.67
CA THR A 40 2.19 -7.14 -0.55
C THR A 40 0.77 -7.45 -0.11
N ALA A 41 0.57 -8.61 0.52
CA ALA A 41 -0.68 -8.94 1.19
C ALA A 41 -0.65 -8.36 2.61
N GLU A 42 -1.73 -7.71 3.02
CA GLU A 42 -1.90 -7.11 4.34
C GLU A 42 -3.19 -7.59 4.99
N HIS A 43 -3.14 -7.92 6.28
CA HIS A 43 -4.31 -8.36 7.05
C HIS A 43 -4.93 -7.16 7.76
N LEU A 44 -6.24 -6.92 7.59
CA LEU A 44 -6.92 -5.75 8.17
C LEU A 44 -7.20 -5.90 9.67
N VAL A 45 -7.43 -7.13 10.14
CA VAL A 45 -7.63 -7.52 11.55
C VAL A 45 -6.55 -8.54 11.92
N ALA A 46 -5.81 -8.27 13.00
CA ALA A 46 -4.79 -9.17 13.51
C ALA A 46 -5.43 -10.50 13.99
N ARG A 47 -4.77 -11.62 13.69
CA ARG A 47 -5.24 -12.98 14.01
C ARG A 47 -5.58 -13.21 15.49
N THR A 48 -5.08 -12.36 16.39
CA THR A 48 -5.28 -12.46 17.84
C THR A 48 -6.71 -12.17 18.32
N GLU A 49 -7.57 -11.54 17.52
CA GLU A 49 -8.99 -11.28 17.88
C GLU A 49 -9.99 -12.29 17.27
N GLY A 50 -9.53 -13.42 16.72
CA GLY A 50 -10.43 -14.45 16.19
C GLY A 50 -11.10 -14.08 14.86
N GLY A 51 -10.53 -13.12 14.11
CA GLY A 51 -10.97 -12.81 12.76
C GLY A 51 -10.78 -14.01 11.82
N PRO A 52 -11.81 -14.47 11.11
CA PRO A 52 -11.69 -15.60 10.19
C PRO A 52 -10.72 -15.28 9.03
N ASP A 53 -10.06 -16.30 8.48
CA ASP A 53 -9.25 -16.26 7.23
C ASP A 53 -10.16 -16.07 5.99
N THR A 54 -11.14 -15.17 6.06
CA THR A 54 -11.97 -14.82 4.92
C THR A 54 -11.21 -13.86 4.00
N ASP A 55 -11.40 -14.01 2.69
CA ASP A 55 -10.81 -13.15 1.67
C ASP A 55 -11.08 -11.64 1.90
N ASP A 56 -12.12 -11.31 2.67
CA ASP A 56 -12.47 -9.94 3.08
C ASP A 56 -11.48 -9.29 4.06
N ASN A 57 -10.61 -10.08 4.71
CA ASN A 57 -9.64 -9.59 5.69
C ASN A 57 -8.23 -9.38 5.09
N ILE A 58 -8.01 -9.72 3.82
CA ILE A 58 -6.70 -9.60 3.16
C ILE A 58 -6.78 -8.61 1.99
N VAL A 59 -6.03 -7.51 2.09
CA VAL A 59 -5.95 -6.49 1.05
C VAL A 59 -4.58 -6.44 0.40
N ALA A 60 -4.52 -5.92 -0.82
CA ALA A 60 -3.27 -5.59 -1.47
C ALA A 60 -2.80 -4.20 -1.00
N ALA A 61 -1.64 -4.15 -0.35
CA ALA A 61 -1.03 -2.90 0.11
C ALA A 61 0.43 -2.80 -0.36
N CYS A 62 0.91 -1.58 -0.58
CA CYS A 62 2.31 -1.39 -0.93
C CYS A 62 3.19 -1.67 0.30
N HIS A 63 4.41 -2.14 0.06
CA HIS A 63 5.37 -2.47 1.10
C HIS A 63 5.55 -1.34 2.12
N PHE A 64 5.61 -0.08 1.67
CA PHE A 64 5.74 1.06 2.59
C PHE A 64 4.53 1.23 3.50
N CYS A 65 3.31 1.22 2.95
CA CYS A 65 2.10 1.42 3.77
C CYS A 65 1.89 0.24 4.73
N ASN A 66 2.15 -0.98 4.26
CA ASN A 66 2.08 -2.19 5.07
C ASN A 66 3.06 -2.07 6.26
N GLN A 67 4.35 -1.83 5.99
CA GLN A 67 5.36 -1.69 7.03
C GLN A 67 5.07 -0.53 8.00
N ALA A 68 4.58 0.60 7.51
CA ALA A 68 4.24 1.75 8.35
C ALA A 68 3.07 1.45 9.30
N ARG A 69 2.06 0.72 8.81
CA ARG A 69 0.91 0.31 9.64
C ARG A 69 1.35 -0.59 10.81
N HIS A 70 2.19 -1.59 10.55
CA HIS A 70 2.72 -2.48 11.61
C HIS A 70 3.66 -1.78 12.61
N ARG A 71 4.21 -0.61 12.26
CA ARG A 71 5.09 0.18 13.14
C ARG A 71 4.34 1.22 13.98
N THR A 72 3.07 1.49 13.69
CA THR A 72 2.31 2.55 14.35
C THR A 72 1.47 1.95 15.47
N GLU A 73 1.85 2.21 16.72
CA GLU A 73 1.04 1.89 17.90
C GLU A 73 0.51 3.19 18.55
N PRO A 74 -0.78 3.25 18.96
CA PRO A 74 -1.81 2.21 18.81
C PRO A 74 -2.21 1.99 17.35
N VAL A 75 -2.57 0.75 16.99
CA VAL A 75 -2.95 0.37 15.63
C VAL A 75 -4.21 1.13 15.25
N LEU A 76 -4.07 2.15 14.40
CA LEU A 76 -5.21 2.82 13.78
C LEU A 76 -6.06 1.78 13.04
N SER A 77 -7.39 1.93 13.11
CA SER A 77 -8.27 1.13 12.25
C SER A 77 -7.89 1.32 10.77
N PRO A 78 -8.16 0.33 9.89
CA PRO A 78 -7.88 0.44 8.47
C PRO A 78 -8.33 1.77 7.84
N ASP A 79 -9.52 2.25 8.22
CA ASP A 79 -10.11 3.46 7.67
C ASP A 79 -9.41 4.73 8.17
N GLN A 80 -9.09 4.79 9.47
CA GLN A 80 -8.31 5.90 10.04
C GLN A 80 -6.92 5.96 9.41
N PHE A 81 -6.28 4.81 9.21
CA PHE A 81 -4.98 4.74 8.55
C PHE A 81 -5.07 5.18 7.08
N CYS A 82 -6.12 4.76 6.35
CA CYS A 82 -6.40 5.26 4.99
C CYS A 82 -6.48 6.79 4.94
N VAL A 83 -7.23 7.41 5.87
CA VAL A 83 -7.37 8.87 5.92
C VAL A 83 -6.02 9.54 6.17
N HIS A 84 -5.29 9.08 7.19
CA HIS A 84 -3.96 9.60 7.53
C HIS A 84 -2.98 9.51 6.36
N VAL A 85 -2.86 8.31 5.76
CA VAL A 85 -1.98 8.06 4.61
C VAL A 85 -2.30 8.99 3.45
N ARG A 86 -3.59 9.16 3.12
CA ARG A 86 -4.00 10.03 2.00
C ARG A 86 -3.71 11.50 2.26
N GLN A 87 -3.85 11.96 3.51
CA GLN A 87 -3.47 13.33 3.90
C GLN A 87 -1.97 13.56 3.78
N GLU A 88 -1.15 12.67 4.33
CA GLU A 88 0.32 12.76 4.25
C GLU A 88 0.83 12.63 2.80
N LEU A 89 0.17 11.80 1.99
CA LEU A 89 0.47 11.65 0.57
C LEU A 89 0.16 12.93 -0.21
N GLN A 90 -0.99 13.55 0.04
CA GLN A 90 -1.37 14.83 -0.58
C GLN A 90 -0.38 15.94 -0.22
N ALA A 91 0.17 15.91 0.99
CA ALA A 91 1.21 16.82 1.45
C ALA A 91 2.64 16.45 1.00
N GLY A 92 2.82 15.33 0.31
CA GLY A 92 4.14 14.85 -0.15
C GLY A 92 5.05 14.28 0.95
N ARG A 93 4.52 14.06 2.16
CA ARG A 93 5.28 13.64 3.35
C ARG A 93 5.27 12.15 3.65
N TRP A 94 4.50 11.36 2.88
CA TRP A 94 4.38 9.92 3.12
C TRP A 94 5.61 9.15 2.60
N HIS A 95 5.53 8.56 1.41
CA HIS A 95 6.70 8.00 0.71
C HIS A 95 7.21 8.89 -0.44
N GLY A 96 6.71 10.12 -0.55
CA GLY A 96 7.16 11.11 -1.55
C GLY A 96 6.76 10.83 -3.01
N LEU A 97 5.94 9.81 -3.28
CA LEU A 97 5.55 9.43 -4.64
C LEU A 97 4.08 9.74 -4.89
N ARG A 98 3.78 10.42 -5.99
CA ARG A 98 2.41 10.67 -6.46
C ARG A 98 2.32 10.36 -7.95
N LEU A 99 2.16 9.09 -8.25
CA LEU A 99 2.02 8.58 -9.59
C LEU A 99 0.58 8.82 -10.07
N ARG A 100 0.44 9.32 -11.29
CA ARG A 100 -0.85 9.36 -11.96
C ARG A 100 -1.07 8.00 -12.61
N ASN A 101 -2.22 7.40 -12.33
CA ASN A 101 -2.59 6.17 -13.00
C ASN A 101 -2.80 6.49 -14.49
N GLN A 102 -1.93 5.98 -15.36
CA GLN A 102 -2.10 6.02 -16.80
C GLN A 102 -2.81 4.72 -17.21
N ILE A 103 -4.11 4.61 -16.88
CA ILE A 103 -4.96 3.59 -17.50
C ILE A 103 -5.38 4.12 -18.86
#